data_AF-A0A0M8P2B1-F1
#
_entry.id   AF-A0A0M8P2B1-F1
#
_cell.length_a   1.000
_cell.length_b   1.000
_cell.length_c   1.000
_cell.angle_alpha   90.00
_cell.angle_beta   90.00
_cell.angle_gamma   90.00
#
_symmetry.space_group_name_H-M   'P 1'
#
loop_
_entity.id
_entity.type
_entity.pdbx_description
1 polymer ?
#
loop_
_entity_poly.entity_id
_entity_poly.type
_entity_poly.pdbx_seq_one_letter_code
_entity_poly.pdbx_strand_id
1 'polypeptide(L)'
;MQSALSEVELSAVTSENVFGAKHSEALEDLRMKQLKLAQAWARSEADDEVVDPGHSGADVASGKASSARRGAEESKPQHDAATETSAGRGSVSHRTLDDETEKDIHLARKRREANDRYFDRVNHGVLDVVAKLEEVARAMRTVERESKDIWSDSESVTTSAPSSTHTS
;
A
#
# COMPACT_ATOMS: atom_id res chain seq x y z
N MET A 1 -41.19 8.35 32.86
CA MET A 1 -40.87 7.13 32.08
C MET A 1 -41.59 7.06 30.74
N GLN A 2 -42.86 7.46 30.61
CA GLN A 2 -43.55 7.45 29.31
C GLN A 2 -43.01 8.49 28.30
N SER A 3 -42.60 9.69 28.75
CA SER A 3 -41.97 10.69 27.84
C SER A 3 -40.64 10.25 27.24
N ALA A 4 -39.81 9.53 27.99
CA ALA A 4 -38.53 9.02 27.49
C ALA A 4 -38.73 7.91 26.43
N LEU A 5 -39.81 7.13 26.56
CA LEU A 5 -40.17 6.13 25.56
C LEU A 5 -40.75 6.78 24.30
N SER A 6 -41.55 7.85 24.42
CA SER A 6 -42.07 8.57 23.26
C SER A 6 -40.97 9.30 22.47
N GLU A 7 -39.93 9.84 23.12
CA GLU A 7 -38.78 10.45 22.43
C GLU A 7 -37.93 9.40 21.68
N VAL A 8 -37.77 8.20 22.24
CA VAL A 8 -37.10 7.07 21.59
C VAL A 8 -37.91 6.54 20.41
N GLU A 9 -39.24 6.46 20.53
CA GLU A 9 -40.11 6.05 19.42
C GLU A 9 -40.13 7.09 18.29
N LEU A 10 -40.13 8.39 18.62
CA LEU A 10 -40.02 9.47 17.63
C LEU A 10 -38.68 9.40 16.87
N SER A 11 -37.56 9.22 17.56
CA SER A 11 -36.21 9.12 16.96
C SER A 11 -35.90 7.78 16.27
N ALA A 12 -36.73 6.75 16.48
CA ALA A 12 -36.69 5.51 15.69
C ALA A 12 -37.59 5.58 14.44
N VAL A 13 -38.69 6.32 14.50
CA VAL A 13 -39.66 6.50 13.39
C VAL A 13 -39.19 7.56 12.39
N THR A 14 -38.56 8.63 12.86
CA THR A 14 -37.70 9.49 12.05
C THR A 14 -36.30 8.96 12.24
N SER A 15 -35.65 8.36 11.25
CA SER A 15 -34.28 7.84 11.34
C SER A 15 -33.21 8.92 11.55
N GLU A 16 -33.58 10.05 12.16
CA GLU A 16 -32.81 11.27 12.31
C GLU A 16 -32.20 11.27 13.72
N ASN A 17 -31.12 10.50 13.81
CA ASN A 17 -29.96 10.76 14.67
C ASN A 17 -30.21 10.65 16.18
N VAL A 18 -30.32 9.41 16.66
CA VAL A 18 -30.39 9.00 18.09
C VAL A 18 -29.26 9.57 18.96
N PHE A 19 -28.12 9.92 18.35
CA PHE A 19 -26.94 10.47 19.02
C PHE A 19 -26.70 11.95 18.69
N GLY A 20 -27.70 12.64 18.15
CA GLY A 20 -27.58 14.05 17.75
C GLY A 20 -26.88 14.26 16.40
N ALA A 21 -27.13 15.43 15.81
CA ALA A 21 -26.71 15.76 14.44
C ALA A 21 -25.18 15.86 14.25
N LYS A 22 -24.43 16.27 15.28
CA LYS A 22 -22.97 16.38 15.20
C LYS A 22 -22.28 15.01 15.19
N HIS A 23 -22.79 14.07 15.98
CA HIS A 23 -22.25 12.71 16.01
C HIS A 23 -22.52 11.96 14.71
N SER A 24 -23.71 12.11 14.12
CA SER A 24 -24.01 11.55 12.80
C SER A 24 -23.11 12.14 11.72
N GLU A 25 -22.88 13.45 11.73
CA GLU A 25 -21.95 14.10 10.78
C GLU A 25 -20.53 13.56 10.94
N ALA A 26 -20.06 13.38 12.18
CA ALA A 26 -18.75 12.78 12.46
C ALA A 26 -18.65 11.32 11.97
N LEU A 27 -19.72 10.53 12.08
CA LEU A 27 -19.77 9.16 11.56
C LEU A 27 -19.75 9.12 10.02
N GLU A 28 -20.45 10.04 9.36
CA GLU A 28 -20.42 10.16 7.90
C GLU A 28 -19.03 10.55 7.40
N ASP A 29 -18.39 11.50 8.08
CA ASP A 29 -17.02 11.91 7.78
C ASP A 29 -16.00 10.77 8.00
N LEU A 30 -16.14 10.01 9.09
CA LEU A 30 -15.34 8.80 9.33
C LEU A 30 -15.54 7.77 8.21
N ARG A 31 -16.78 7.50 7.81
CA ARG A 31 -17.11 6.58 6.71
C ARG A 31 -16.48 7.04 5.41
N MET A 32 -16.55 8.34 5.10
CA MET A 32 -15.95 8.90 3.89
C MET A 32 -14.42 8.72 3.88
N LYS A 33 -13.76 8.96 5.01
CA LYS A 33 -12.31 8.74 5.15
C LYS A 33 -11.93 7.27 5.03
N GLN A 34 -12.72 6.35 5.59
CA GLN A 34 -12.52 4.90 5.44
C GLN A 34 -12.68 4.45 3.97
N LEU A 35 -13.67 4.99 3.25
CA LEU A 35 -13.82 4.74 1.81
C LEU A 35 -12.61 5.26 1.02
N LYS A 36 -12.11 6.46 1.34
CA LYS A 36 -10.90 7.01 0.72
C LYS A 36 -9.66 6.16 0.98
N LEU A 37 -9.50 5.63 2.21
CA LEU A 37 -8.43 4.71 2.55
C LEU A 37 -8.52 3.42 1.72
N ALA A 38 -9.71 2.81 1.63
CA ALA A 38 -9.93 1.62 0.83
C ALA A 38 -9.64 1.88 -0.66
N GLN A 39 -10.02 3.04 -1.18
CA GLN A 39 -9.71 3.46 -2.55
C GLN A 39 -8.20 3.66 -2.76
N ALA A 40 -7.48 4.29 -1.82
CA ALA A 40 -6.03 4.46 -1.91
C ALA A 40 -5.32 3.09 -1.94
N TRP A 41 -5.80 2.15 -1.12
CA TRP A 41 -5.26 0.79 -1.09
C TRP A 41 -5.53 0.02 -2.40
N ALA A 42 -6.75 0.10 -2.94
CA ALA A 42 -7.12 -0.53 -4.21
C ALA A 42 -6.40 0.09 -5.43
N ARG A 43 -6.16 1.41 -5.42
CA ARG A 43 -5.43 2.10 -6.50
C ARG A 43 -3.94 1.77 -6.49
N SER A 44 -3.36 1.49 -5.33
CA SER A 44 -1.97 1.03 -5.23
C SER A 44 -1.75 -0.32 -5.92
N GLU A 45 -2.78 -1.15 -6.07
CA GLU A 45 -2.71 -2.43 -6.79
C GLU A 45 -2.96 -2.25 -8.30
N ALA A 46 -3.94 -1.42 -8.68
CA ALA A 46 -4.27 -1.18 -10.09
C ALA A 46 -3.18 -0.40 -10.87
N ASP A 47 -2.42 0.48 -10.20
CA ASP A 47 -1.29 1.20 -10.82
C ASP A 47 -0.02 0.31 -10.94
N ASP A 48 -0.05 -0.90 -10.37
CA ASP A 48 1.03 -1.89 -10.45
C ASP A 48 0.98 -2.72 -11.75
N GLU A 49 -0.20 -2.85 -12.37
CA GLU A 49 -0.43 -3.73 -13.53
C GLU A 49 0.06 -3.14 -14.88
N VAL A 50 0.36 -1.83 -14.93
CA VAL A 50 0.71 -1.13 -16.20
C VAL A 50 2.20 -1.22 -16.56
N VAL A 51 3.01 -1.96 -15.79
CA VAL A 51 4.43 -2.17 -16.12
C VAL A 51 4.74 -3.66 -16.14
N ASP A 52 4.33 -4.32 -17.22
CA ASP A 52 5.00 -5.52 -17.70
C ASP A 52 6.23 -5.10 -18.54
N PRO A 53 7.48 -5.22 -18.02
CA PRO A 53 8.66 -5.07 -18.85
C PRO A 53 9.02 -6.38 -19.59
N GLY A 54 8.11 -7.36 -19.68
CA GLY A 54 8.33 -8.70 -20.23
C GLY A 54 7.83 -8.94 -21.66
N HIS A 55 6.82 -8.23 -22.17
CA HIS A 55 6.19 -8.61 -23.45
C HIS A 55 6.58 -7.76 -24.68
N SER A 56 7.83 -7.34 -24.81
CA SER A 56 8.32 -6.86 -26.13
C SER A 56 9.76 -7.28 -26.39
N GLY A 57 9.90 -8.54 -26.80
CA GLY A 57 11.07 -9.00 -27.55
C GLY A 57 11.72 -10.28 -27.03
N ALA A 58 11.01 -11.41 -27.08
CA ALA A 58 11.62 -12.74 -27.22
C ALA A 58 10.54 -13.79 -27.52
N ASP A 59 10.07 -13.83 -28.78
CA ASP A 59 9.46 -15.04 -29.31
C ASP A 59 10.57 -16.04 -29.68
N VAL A 60 10.28 -17.32 -29.43
CA VAL A 60 11.00 -18.54 -29.82
C VAL A 60 12.40 -18.78 -29.25
N ALA A 61 12.48 -19.54 -28.14
CA ALA A 61 12.94 -20.93 -28.20
C ALA A 61 13.16 -21.54 -26.81
N SER A 62 12.72 -22.79 -26.71
CA SER A 62 13.22 -23.81 -25.79
C SER A 62 12.83 -23.69 -24.32
N GLY A 63 11.68 -24.29 -24.02
CA GLY A 63 11.51 -24.93 -22.74
C GLY A 63 12.55 -26.04 -22.56
N LYS A 64 13.28 -26.01 -21.45
CA LYS A 64 13.55 -27.20 -20.66
C LYS A 64 13.99 -26.81 -19.25
N ALA A 65 13.07 -26.97 -18.31
CA ALA A 65 13.44 -27.23 -16.94
C ALA A 65 14.25 -28.54 -16.89
N SER A 66 15.48 -28.47 -16.40
CA SER A 66 16.10 -29.62 -15.73
C SER A 66 17.01 -29.10 -14.62
N SER A 67 16.42 -29.11 -13.44
CA SER A 67 17.09 -29.15 -12.14
C SER A 67 18.13 -30.28 -12.09
N ALA A 68 19.12 -30.04 -11.23
CA ALA A 68 19.96 -31.01 -10.53
C ALA A 68 21.35 -31.34 -11.12
N ARG A 69 22.34 -30.67 -10.52
CA ARG A 69 23.52 -31.23 -9.84
C ARG A 69 24.42 -32.15 -10.69
N ARG A 70 25.62 -31.67 -11.03
CA ARG A 70 26.78 -32.54 -11.28
C ARG A 70 27.99 -32.02 -10.51
N GLY A 71 28.54 -32.92 -9.71
CA GLY A 71 29.57 -32.66 -8.71
C GLY A 71 30.97 -32.43 -9.29
N ALA A 72 31.83 -32.14 -8.33
CA ALA A 72 33.23 -31.75 -8.41
C ALA A 72 34.18 -32.84 -8.97
N GLU A 73 35.37 -32.35 -9.36
CA GLU A 73 36.65 -33.03 -9.66
C GLU A 73 36.67 -33.94 -10.93
N GLU A 74 37.68 -33.96 -11.80
CA GLU A 74 39.13 -34.02 -11.54
C GLU A 74 39.94 -33.72 -12.84
N SER A 75 41.06 -33.01 -12.68
CA SER A 75 42.36 -33.08 -13.37
C SER A 75 42.51 -33.39 -14.89
N LYS A 76 43.06 -32.42 -15.65
CA LYS A 76 44.44 -32.44 -16.26
C LYS A 76 44.64 -31.27 -17.25
N PRO A 77 45.73 -30.49 -17.17
CA PRO A 77 46.16 -29.61 -18.26
C PRO A 77 47.14 -30.38 -19.16
N GLN A 78 46.82 -30.51 -20.44
CA GLN A 78 47.80 -30.97 -21.43
C GLN A 78 48.03 -29.82 -22.41
N HIS A 79 49.23 -29.25 -22.28
CA HIS A 79 49.79 -28.21 -23.09
C HIS A 79 50.32 -28.87 -24.36
N ASP A 80 49.85 -28.48 -25.55
CA ASP A 80 50.58 -28.75 -26.79
C ASP A 80 50.45 -27.56 -27.75
N ALA A 81 51.60 -27.26 -28.33
CA ALA A 81 52.00 -25.98 -28.90
C ALA A 81 51.65 -25.83 -30.39
N ALA A 82 51.78 -24.58 -30.84
CA ALA A 82 51.74 -24.08 -32.21
C ALA A 82 50.34 -24.07 -32.84
N THR A 83 49.80 -22.93 -33.28
CA THR A 83 50.36 -22.20 -34.42
C THR A 83 49.80 -20.78 -34.45
N GLU A 84 50.70 -19.83 -34.66
CA GLU A 84 50.48 -18.41 -34.79
C GLU A 84 49.58 -18.09 -35.99
N THR A 85 48.30 -17.80 -35.75
CA THR A 85 47.45 -16.94 -36.61
C THR A 85 46.46 -16.09 -35.79
N SER A 86 46.70 -15.92 -34.48
CA SER A 86 45.72 -15.33 -33.55
C SER A 86 45.86 -13.81 -33.33
N ALA A 87 46.70 -13.10 -34.09
CA ALA A 87 46.83 -11.64 -33.94
C ALA A 87 45.59 -10.87 -34.47
N GLY A 88 44.84 -11.45 -35.41
CA GLY A 88 43.62 -10.85 -35.96
C GLY A 88 42.34 -11.34 -35.29
N ARG A 89 42.26 -12.64 -34.96
CA ARG A 89 41.01 -13.29 -34.50
C ARG A 89 40.70 -13.03 -33.03
N GLY A 90 41.71 -12.92 -32.16
CA GLY A 90 41.53 -12.49 -30.78
C GLY A 90 41.05 -11.04 -30.65
N SER A 91 41.42 -10.16 -31.59
CA SER A 91 40.96 -8.77 -31.60
C SER A 91 39.48 -8.64 -31.98
N VAL A 92 38.98 -9.45 -32.92
CA VAL A 92 37.54 -9.44 -33.27
C VAL A 92 36.71 -10.06 -32.16
N SER A 93 37.17 -11.17 -31.56
CA SER A 93 36.51 -11.79 -30.41
C SER A 93 36.51 -10.90 -29.17
N HIS A 94 37.59 -10.16 -28.92
CA HIS A 94 37.65 -9.18 -27.84
C HIS A 94 36.68 -8.03 -28.09
N ARG A 95 36.63 -7.48 -29.31
CA ARG A 95 35.67 -6.43 -29.69
C ARG A 95 34.22 -6.89 -29.57
N THR A 96 33.90 -8.12 -29.96
CA THR A 96 32.54 -8.66 -29.80
C THR A 96 32.18 -8.84 -28.32
N LEU A 97 33.13 -9.28 -27.48
CA LEU A 97 32.93 -9.38 -26.03
C LEU A 97 32.78 -8.00 -25.38
N ASP A 98 33.54 -7.01 -25.83
CA ASP A 98 33.39 -5.62 -25.39
C ASP A 98 32.01 -5.06 -25.77
N ASP A 99 31.57 -5.27 -27.02
CA ASP A 99 30.25 -4.87 -27.51
C ASP A 99 29.10 -5.56 -26.76
N GLU A 100 29.27 -6.85 -26.41
CA GLU A 100 28.32 -7.61 -25.58
C GLU A 100 28.32 -7.09 -24.14
N THR A 101 29.49 -6.78 -23.58
CA THR A 101 29.63 -6.21 -22.23
C THR A 101 28.98 -4.82 -22.16
N GLU A 102 29.16 -3.99 -23.17
CA GLU A 102 28.50 -2.68 -23.26
C GLU A 102 26.97 -2.83 -23.33
N LYS A 103 26.46 -3.75 -24.15
CA LYS A 103 25.02 -4.07 -24.21
C LYS A 103 24.48 -4.55 -22.87
N ASP A 104 25.22 -5.41 -22.18
CA ASP A 104 24.85 -5.92 -20.85
C ASP A 104 24.84 -4.80 -19.80
N ILE A 105 25.81 -3.89 -19.83
CA ILE A 105 25.82 -2.71 -18.96
C ILE A 105 24.60 -1.82 -19.21
N HIS A 106 24.23 -1.60 -20.48
CA HIS A 106 23.03 -0.85 -20.85
C HIS A 106 21.74 -1.55 -20.38
N LEU A 107 21.64 -2.87 -20.57
CA LEU A 107 20.50 -3.65 -20.11
C LEU A 107 20.39 -3.63 -18.57
N ALA A 108 21.50 -3.78 -17.86
CA ALA A 108 21.57 -3.71 -16.41
C ALA A 108 21.12 -2.34 -15.91
N ARG A 109 21.53 -1.25 -16.57
CA ARG A 109 21.07 0.10 -16.26
C ARG A 109 19.56 0.25 -16.49
N LYS A 110 19.06 -0.21 -17.64
CA LYS A 110 17.62 -0.17 -17.95
C LYS A 110 16.78 -0.96 -16.94
N ARG A 111 17.28 -2.12 -16.50
CA ARG A 111 16.63 -2.94 -15.46
C ARG A 111 16.60 -2.23 -14.12
N ARG A 112 17.69 -1.54 -13.74
CA ARG A 112 17.73 -0.71 -12.52
C ARG A 112 16.73 0.44 -12.62
N GLU A 113 16.74 1.21 -13.70
CA GLU A 113 15.81 2.34 -13.87
C GLU A 113 14.34 1.91 -13.87
N ALA A 114 14.01 0.75 -14.44
CA ALA A 114 12.65 0.21 -14.39
C ALA A 114 12.26 -0.18 -12.96
N ASN A 115 13.17 -0.77 -12.22
CA ASN A 115 12.98 -1.16 -10.82
C ASN A 115 12.91 0.05 -9.89
N ASP A 116 13.71 1.09 -10.13
CA ASP A 116 13.66 2.35 -9.39
C ASP A 116 12.30 3.03 -9.58
N ARG A 117 11.80 3.11 -10.82
CA ARG A 117 10.45 3.63 -11.08
C ARG A 117 9.35 2.81 -10.41
N TYR A 118 9.53 1.49 -10.32
CA TYR A 118 8.60 0.61 -9.60
C TYR A 118 8.61 0.93 -8.10
N PHE A 119 9.80 0.99 -7.49
CA PHE A 119 9.95 1.32 -6.08
C PHE A 119 9.44 2.71 -5.74
N ASP A 120 9.65 3.69 -6.63
CA ASP A 120 9.08 5.02 -6.48
C ASP A 120 7.54 4.94 -6.44
N ARG A 121 6.88 4.27 -7.40
CA ARG A 121 5.41 4.14 -7.39
C ARG A 121 4.89 3.46 -6.12
N VAL A 122 5.50 2.34 -5.73
CA VAL A 122 5.12 1.61 -4.51
C VAL A 122 5.31 2.49 -3.27
N ASN A 123 6.44 3.19 -3.15
CA ASN A 123 6.71 4.07 -2.02
C ASN A 123 5.69 5.22 -1.95
N HIS A 124 5.36 5.85 -3.08
CA HIS A 124 4.31 6.87 -3.12
C HIS A 124 2.94 6.30 -2.70
N GLY A 125 2.59 5.08 -3.12
CA GLY A 125 1.37 4.39 -2.71
C GLY A 125 1.31 4.13 -1.20
N VAL A 126 2.40 3.63 -0.61
CA VAL A 126 2.51 3.40 0.85
C VAL A 126 2.36 4.72 1.62
N LEU A 127 3.03 5.79 1.17
CA LEU A 127 2.93 7.11 1.80
C LEU A 127 1.50 7.67 1.76
N ASP A 128 0.79 7.50 0.64
CA ASP A 128 -0.62 7.92 0.54
C ASP A 128 -1.51 7.13 1.50
N VAL A 129 -1.36 5.80 1.56
CA VAL A 129 -2.13 4.95 2.49
C VAL A 129 -1.87 5.36 3.95
N VAL A 130 -0.62 5.62 4.32
CA VAL A 130 -0.27 6.09 5.68
C VAL A 130 -0.92 7.44 5.98
N ALA A 131 -0.85 8.40 5.05
CA ALA A 131 -1.52 9.69 5.22
C ALA A 131 -3.05 9.53 5.40
N LYS A 132 -3.68 8.60 4.68
CA LYS A 132 -5.12 8.30 4.83
C LYS A 132 -5.45 7.61 6.15
N LEU A 133 -4.59 6.73 6.65
CA LEU A 133 -4.76 6.14 7.98
C LEU A 133 -4.74 7.21 9.08
N GLU A 134 -3.86 8.21 8.97
CA GLU A 134 -3.83 9.33 9.91
C GLU A 134 -5.10 10.20 9.86
N GLU A 135 -5.68 10.39 8.67
CA GLU A 135 -6.99 11.05 8.51
C GLU A 135 -8.10 10.27 9.22
N VAL A 136 -8.17 8.94 9.00
CA VAL A 136 -9.14 8.05 9.66
C VAL A 136 -8.97 8.09 11.17
N ALA A 137 -7.74 7.96 11.67
CA ALA A 137 -7.47 8.00 13.11
C ALA A 137 -7.88 9.33 13.75
N ARG A 138 -7.70 10.45 13.05
CA ARG A 138 -8.20 11.76 13.50
C ARG A 138 -9.72 11.81 13.55
N ALA A 139 -10.41 11.29 12.54
CA ALA A 139 -11.87 11.26 12.52
C ALA A 139 -12.46 10.33 13.59
N MET A 140 -11.83 9.18 13.85
CA MET A 140 -12.22 8.29 14.96
C MET A 140 -12.15 9.02 16.31
N ARG A 141 -11.12 9.83 16.53
CA ARG A 141 -11.01 10.67 17.75
C ARG A 141 -12.11 11.74 17.83
N THR A 142 -12.55 12.29 16.69
CA THR A 142 -13.70 13.21 16.66
C THR A 142 -14.99 12.49 17.03
N VAL A 143 -15.25 11.32 16.42
CA VAL A 143 -16.43 10.49 16.76
C VAL A 143 -16.44 10.12 18.25
N GLU A 144 -15.30 9.71 18.80
CA GLU A 144 -15.17 9.42 20.24
C GLU A 144 -15.53 10.64 21.10
N ARG A 145 -15.04 11.84 20.72
CA ARG A 145 -15.34 13.09 21.45
C ARG A 145 -16.84 13.39 21.43
N GLU A 146 -17.48 13.34 20.26
CA GLU A 146 -18.91 13.60 20.15
C GLU A 146 -19.72 12.55 20.91
N SER A 147 -19.31 11.27 20.87
CA SER A 147 -19.95 10.21 21.68
C SER A 147 -19.80 10.47 23.17
N LYS A 148 -18.63 10.96 23.62
CA LYS A 148 -18.38 11.26 25.03
C LYS A 148 -19.13 12.50 25.50
N ASP A 149 -19.27 13.52 24.66
CA ASP A 149 -19.99 14.76 24.95
C ASP A 149 -21.46 14.49 25.30
N ILE A 150 -22.15 13.70 24.46
CA ILE A 150 -23.55 13.29 24.66
C ILE A 150 -23.76 12.61 26.01
N TRP A 151 -22.79 11.80 26.44
CA TRP A 151 -22.89 11.03 27.68
C TRP A 151 -22.47 11.88 28.89
N SER A 152 -21.54 12.82 28.73
CA SER A 152 -21.02 13.68 29.81
C SER A 152 -21.97 14.84 30.16
N ASP A 153 -22.67 15.41 29.17
CA ASP A 153 -23.63 16.51 29.41
C ASP A 153 -24.84 16.06 30.24
N SER A 154 -25.23 14.78 30.14
CA SER A 154 -26.34 14.22 30.92
C SER A 154 -26.08 14.12 32.44
N GLU A 155 -24.82 14.04 32.88
CA GLU A 155 -24.47 14.06 34.31
C GLU A 155 -24.54 15.48 34.90
N SER A 156 -24.31 16.52 34.09
CA SER A 156 -24.28 17.92 34.56
C SER A 156 -25.67 18.50 34.81
N VAL A 157 -26.69 18.08 34.05
CA VAL A 157 -28.08 18.57 34.20
C VAL A 157 -28.79 17.98 35.43
N THR A 158 -28.39 16.80 35.91
CA THR A 158 -29.07 16.13 37.05
C THR A 158 -28.63 16.62 38.45
N THR A 159 -27.54 17.41 38.54
CA THR A 159 -27.02 17.97 39.81
C THR A 159 -27.59 19.35 40.17
N SER A 160 -28.51 19.91 39.38
CA SER A 160 -29.24 21.12 39.76
C SER A 160 -30.62 20.79 40.35
N ALA A 161 -30.66 20.01 41.43
CA ALA A 161 -31.87 19.82 42.22
C ALA A 161 -32.09 21.05 43.15
N PRO A 162 -33.25 21.73 43.12
CA PRO A 162 -33.53 22.81 44.06
C PRO A 162 -33.70 22.23 45.47
N SER A 163 -32.84 22.67 46.39
CA SER A 163 -32.93 22.33 47.81
C SER A 163 -34.28 22.77 48.38
N SER A 164 -35.14 21.81 48.72
CA SER A 164 -36.38 22.04 49.49
C SER A 164 -36.07 22.66 50.84
N THR A 165 -36.42 23.93 51.03
CA THR A 165 -36.50 24.57 52.35
C THR A 165 -37.83 24.23 53.00
N HIS A 166 -37.83 23.16 53.80
CA HIS A 166 -38.89 22.86 54.76
C HIS A 166 -38.62 23.65 56.05
N THR A 167 -39.44 24.67 56.33
CA THR A 167 -39.43 25.40 57.61
C THR A 167 -40.75 25.16 58.32
N SER A 168 -40.65 24.62 59.54
CA SER A 168 -41.73 24.38 60.50
C SER A 168 -42.31 25.65 61.08
#